data_AF-A0AAW0IX00-F1
#
_entry.id   AF-A0AAW0IX00-F1
#
_cell.length_a   1.000
_cell.length_b   1.000
_cell.length_c   1.000
_cell.angle_alpha   90.00
_cell.angle_beta   90.00
_cell.angle_gamma   90.00
#
_symmetry.space_group_name_H-M   'P 1'
#
loop_
_entity.id
_entity.type
_entity.pdbx_description
1 polymer ?
#
loop_
_entity_poly.entity_id
_entity_poly.type
_entity_poly.pdbx_seq_one_letter_code
_entity_poly.pdbx_strand_id
1 'polypeptide(L)'
;MFFFFNDIIQVIELGGNPTIGDCAMIWRAAIKAPLPSAFLKILQTTHSLGYVFGSQLYDEIILLCLDLGELDAAIAIVADLETSGITVPDQTLDRVISARQMIDIAVNDVTS
;
A
#
# COMPACT_ATOMS: atom_id res chain seq x y z
N MET A 1 -3.86 -13.63 -11.52
CA MET A 1 -3.60 -12.41 -10.72
C MET A 1 -2.23 -11.81 -11.02
N PHE A 2 -1.14 -12.59 -10.92
CA PHE A 2 0.24 -12.14 -11.20
C PHE A 2 0.48 -11.54 -12.58
N PHE A 3 -0.31 -11.91 -13.60
CA PHE A 3 -0.15 -11.44 -14.98
C PHE A 3 -0.40 -9.93 -15.12
N PHE A 4 -1.49 -9.39 -14.55
CA PHE A 4 -1.82 -7.96 -14.67
C PHE A 4 -0.77 -7.02 -14.09
N PHE A 5 -0.03 -7.46 -13.06
CA PHE A 5 1.00 -6.65 -12.42
C PHE A 5 2.25 -6.44 -13.27
N ASN A 6 2.60 -7.46 -14.06
CA ASN A 6 3.71 -7.37 -15.00
C ASN A 6 3.35 -6.44 -16.17
N ASP A 7 2.06 -6.37 -16.52
CA ASP A 7 1.59 -5.61 -17.69
C ASP A 7 1.79 -4.09 -17.52
N ILE A 8 1.54 -3.47 -16.35
CA ILE A 8 1.82 -2.01 -16.20
C ILE A 8 3.32 -1.71 -16.29
N ILE A 9 4.17 -2.56 -15.72
CA ILE A 9 5.62 -2.37 -15.78
C ILE A 9 6.09 -2.51 -17.23
N GLN A 10 5.59 -3.53 -17.95
CA GLN A 10 5.88 -3.68 -19.37
C GLN A 10 5.34 -2.51 -20.20
N VAL A 11 4.16 -1.97 -19.89
CA VAL A 11 3.61 -0.79 -20.59
C VAL A 11 4.55 0.40 -20.41
N ILE A 12 5.09 0.63 -19.22
CA ILE A 12 6.08 1.70 -18.97
C ILE A 12 7.39 1.41 -19.72
N GLU A 13 7.90 0.18 -19.67
CA GLU A 13 9.14 -0.24 -20.35
C GLU A 13 9.05 -0.15 -21.88
N LEU A 14 7.85 -0.34 -22.43
CA LEU A 14 7.55 -0.21 -23.86
C LEU A 14 7.26 1.24 -24.29
N GLY A 15 7.40 2.22 -23.38
CA GLY A 15 7.18 3.64 -23.66
C GLY A 15 5.72 4.09 -23.64
N GLY A 16 4.82 3.24 -23.13
CA GLY A 16 3.44 3.61 -22.83
C GLY A 16 3.33 4.39 -21.53
N ASN A 17 2.32 5.26 -21.44
CA ASN A 17 2.01 5.98 -20.21
C ASN A 17 0.72 5.37 -19.60
N PRO A 18 0.81 4.58 -18.52
CA PRO A 18 -0.36 4.02 -17.85
C PRO A 18 -1.31 5.14 -17.43
N THR A 19 -2.60 4.97 -17.65
CA THR A 19 -3.57 5.96 -17.18
C THR A 19 -3.88 5.76 -15.70
N ILE A 20 -4.45 6.79 -15.05
CA ILE A 20 -4.98 6.66 -13.68
C ILE A 20 -6.03 5.53 -13.56
N GLY A 21 -6.75 5.23 -14.65
CA GLY A 21 -7.72 4.14 -14.72
C GLY A 21 -7.07 2.76 -14.68
N ASP A 22 -5.95 2.59 -15.39
CA ASP A 22 -5.18 1.33 -15.37
C ASP A 22 -4.61 1.06 -13.99
N CYS A 23 -4.05 2.11 -13.36
CA CYS A 23 -3.54 2.04 -12.00
C CYS A 23 -4.65 1.69 -11.00
N ALA A 24 -5.83 2.32 -11.11
CA ALA A 24 -6.99 2.01 -10.27
C ALA A 24 -7.51 0.57 -10.47
N MET A 25 -7.45 0.03 -11.69
CA MET A 25 -7.81 -1.37 -11.96
C MET A 25 -6.87 -2.34 -11.25
N ILE A 26 -5.56 -2.14 -11.35
CA ILE A 26 -4.58 -3.00 -10.65
C ILE A 26 -4.70 -2.84 -9.15
N TRP A 27 -4.93 -1.61 -8.67
CA TRP A 27 -5.22 -1.33 -7.27
C TRP A 27 -6.40 -2.16 -6.75
N ARG A 28 -7.52 -2.17 -7.48
CA ARG A 28 -8.68 -2.99 -7.14
C ARG A 28 -8.43 -4.48 -7.25
N ALA A 29 -7.59 -4.91 -8.19
CA ALA A 29 -7.19 -6.30 -8.29
C ALA A 29 -6.40 -6.70 -7.03
N ALA A 30 -5.39 -5.92 -6.65
CA ALA A 30 -4.58 -6.18 -5.46
C ALA A 30 -5.43 -6.22 -4.17
N ILE A 31 -6.50 -5.42 -4.07
CA ILE A 31 -7.46 -5.51 -2.95
C ILE A 31 -8.23 -6.85 -2.99
N LYS A 32 -8.70 -7.29 -4.17
CA LYS A 32 -9.45 -8.55 -4.31
C LYS A 32 -8.62 -9.81 -4.06
N ALA A 33 -7.33 -9.77 -4.38
CA ALA A 33 -6.37 -10.82 -4.04
C ALA A 33 -5.24 -10.17 -3.24
N PRO A 34 -5.41 -10.05 -1.91
CA PRO A 34 -4.53 -9.27 -1.05
C PRO A 34 -3.07 -9.65 -1.25
N LEU A 35 -2.33 -8.76 -1.94
CA LEU A 35 -0.90 -8.88 -2.19
C LEU A 35 -0.24 -7.59 -1.65
N PRO A 36 0.20 -7.58 -0.39
CA PRO A 36 0.76 -6.39 0.28
C PRO A 36 1.93 -5.76 -0.48
N SER A 37 2.84 -6.60 -0.99
CA SER A 37 4.02 -6.19 -1.76
C SER A 37 3.67 -5.45 -3.05
N ALA A 38 2.47 -5.69 -3.58
CA ALA A 38 1.97 -5.07 -4.79
C ALA A 38 1.50 -3.62 -4.53
N PHE A 39 0.84 -3.36 -3.39
CA PHE A 39 0.28 -2.04 -3.09
C PHE A 39 1.32 -0.93 -3.15
N LEU A 40 2.46 -1.13 -2.47
CA LEU A 40 3.56 -0.16 -2.44
C LEU A 40 4.05 0.15 -3.87
N LYS A 41 4.22 -0.88 -4.69
CA LYS A 41 4.75 -0.73 -6.05
C LYS A 41 3.77 0.04 -6.96
N ILE A 42 2.47 -0.20 -6.84
CA ILE A 42 1.48 0.59 -7.60
C ILE A 42 1.47 2.03 -7.10
N LEU A 43 1.59 2.24 -5.79
CA LEU A 43 1.54 3.57 -5.17
C LEU A 43 2.69 4.44 -5.68
N GLN A 44 3.91 3.91 -5.60
CA GLN A 44 5.11 4.55 -6.13
C GLN A 44 5.00 4.80 -7.64
N THR A 45 4.47 3.83 -8.39
CA THR A 45 4.25 3.99 -9.84
C THR A 45 3.24 5.11 -10.11
N THR A 46 2.14 5.19 -9.35
CA THR A 46 1.13 6.24 -9.56
C THR A 46 1.62 7.62 -9.18
N HIS A 47 2.32 7.75 -8.06
CA HIS A 47 2.92 9.02 -7.65
C HIS A 47 4.01 9.48 -8.62
N SER A 48 4.84 8.56 -9.14
CA SER A 48 5.84 8.92 -10.17
C SER A 48 5.22 9.40 -11.48
N LEU A 49 4.01 8.94 -11.81
CA LEU A 49 3.19 9.45 -12.92
C LEU A 49 2.43 10.75 -12.58
N GLY A 50 2.49 11.22 -11.32
CA GLY A 50 1.79 12.40 -10.84
C GLY A 50 0.30 12.18 -10.56
N TYR A 51 -0.13 10.93 -10.44
CA TYR A 51 -1.52 10.58 -10.09
C TYR A 51 -1.67 10.39 -8.58
N VAL A 52 -2.78 10.91 -8.05
CA VAL A 52 -3.13 10.81 -6.64
C VAL A 52 -4.50 10.13 -6.53
N PHE A 53 -4.61 9.15 -5.64
CA PHE A 53 -5.88 8.50 -5.33
C PHE A 53 -6.59 9.22 -4.17
N GLY A 54 -7.86 8.90 -3.97
CA GLY A 54 -8.62 9.42 -2.83
C GLY A 54 -8.13 8.82 -1.51
N SER A 55 -8.20 9.61 -0.43
CA SER A 55 -7.79 9.22 0.93
C SER A 55 -8.44 7.91 1.43
N GLN A 56 -9.69 7.64 1.04
CA GLN A 56 -10.40 6.41 1.38
C GLN A 56 -9.71 5.15 0.86
N LEU A 57 -9.12 5.19 -0.34
CA LEU A 57 -8.43 4.05 -0.93
C LEU A 57 -7.12 3.73 -0.19
N TYR A 58 -6.46 4.77 0.34
CA TYR A 58 -5.25 4.61 1.12
C TYR A 58 -5.56 4.00 2.49
N ASP A 59 -6.60 4.50 3.16
CA ASP A 59 -7.06 3.94 4.43
C ASP A 59 -7.42 2.45 4.29
N GLU A 60 -8.27 2.10 3.33
CA GLU A 60 -8.71 0.71 3.10
C GLU A 60 -7.53 -0.26 2.94
N ILE A 61 -6.45 0.16 2.26
CA ILE A 61 -5.27 -0.70 2.06
C ILE A 61 -4.38 -0.79 3.28
N ILE A 62 -4.17 0.33 3.99
CA ILE A 62 -3.39 0.29 5.22
C ILE A 62 -4.08 -0.68 6.20
N LEU A 63 -5.40 -0.57 6.32
CA LEU A 63 -6.19 -1.47 7.14
C LEU A 63 -6.12 -2.92 6.66
N LEU A 64 -6.20 -3.17 5.34
CA LEU A 64 -6.06 -4.51 4.77
C LEU A 64 -4.68 -5.10 5.06
N CYS A 65 -3.60 -4.33 4.98
CA CYS A 65 -2.25 -4.80 5.33
C CYS A 65 -2.18 -5.18 6.81
N LEU A 66 -2.79 -4.38 7.70
CA LEU A 66 -2.89 -4.71 9.12
C LEU A 66 -3.70 -5.99 9.37
N ASP A 67 -4.83 -6.17 8.69
CA ASP A 67 -5.69 -7.35 8.81
C ASP A 67 -5.00 -8.64 8.30
N LEU A 68 -4.07 -8.51 7.36
CA LEU A 68 -3.22 -9.60 6.87
C LEU A 68 -2.01 -9.89 7.79
N GLY A 69 -1.78 -9.06 8.81
CA GLY A 69 -0.61 -9.16 9.69
C GLY A 69 0.68 -8.58 9.08
N GLU A 70 0.58 -7.85 7.98
CA GLU A 70 1.70 -7.31 7.20
C GLU A 70 1.98 -5.87 7.62
N LEU A 71 2.45 -5.72 8.87
CA LEU A 71 2.73 -4.41 9.47
C LEU A 71 3.80 -3.64 8.70
N ASP A 72 4.86 -4.30 8.24
CA ASP A 72 5.95 -3.65 7.50
C ASP A 72 5.45 -3.02 6.20
N ALA A 73 4.53 -3.70 5.50
CA ALA A 73 3.88 -3.17 4.31
C ALA A 73 3.00 -1.95 4.63
N ALA A 74 2.22 -2.01 5.71
CA ALA A 74 1.40 -0.89 6.18
C ALA A 74 2.25 0.35 6.50
N ILE A 75 3.37 0.17 7.22
CA ILE A 75 4.30 1.25 7.57
C ILE A 75 4.95 1.84 6.32
N ALA A 76 5.40 1.00 5.37
CA ALA A 76 6.02 1.46 4.15
C ALA A 76 5.05 2.30 3.29
N ILE A 77 3.77 1.91 3.24
CA ILE A 77 2.72 2.68 2.54
C ILE A 77 2.50 4.04 3.21
N VAL A 78 2.39 4.08 4.54
CA VAL A 78 2.24 5.35 5.28
C VAL A 78 3.42 6.28 5.01
N ALA A 79 4.65 5.76 5.06
CA ALA A 79 5.86 6.55 4.80
C ALA A 79 5.91 7.11 3.37
N ASP A 80 5.47 6.33 2.38
CA ASP A 80 5.39 6.77 0.98
C ASP A 80 4.34 7.89 0.81
N LEU A 81 3.17 7.76 1.44
CA LEU A 81 2.13 8.79 1.43
C LEU A 81 2.61 10.11 2.05
N GLU A 82 3.27 10.05 3.22
CA GLU A 82 3.83 11.24 3.87
C GLU A 82 4.91 11.91 3.02
N THR A 83 5.78 11.11 2.38
CA THR A 83 6.85 11.59 1.49
C THR A 83 6.26 12.29 0.25
N SER A 84 5.16 11.77 -0.27
CA SER A 84 4.42 12.36 -1.39
C SER A 84 3.52 13.53 -0.98
N GLY A 85 3.51 13.91 0.31
CA GLY A 85 2.71 15.03 0.83
C GLY A 85 1.21 14.72 0.99
N ILE A 86 0.84 13.45 1.01
CA ILE A 86 -0.53 12.98 1.21
C ILE A 86 -0.75 12.71 2.69
N THR A 87 -1.69 13.42 3.29
CA THR A 87 -2.05 13.23 4.70
C THR A 87 -2.84 11.94 4.89
N VAL A 88 -2.31 11.05 5.75
CA VAL A 88 -3.01 9.86 6.23
C VAL A 88 -3.92 10.25 7.40
N PRO A 89 -5.16 9.75 7.50
CA PRO A 89 -6.02 10.04 8.64
C PRO A 89 -5.40 9.57 9.97
N ASP A 90 -5.50 10.39 11.02
CA ASP A 90 -4.96 10.09 12.35
C ASP A 90 -5.46 8.73 12.88
N GLN A 91 -6.74 8.42 12.66
CA GLN A 91 -7.33 7.14 13.06
C GLN A 91 -6.59 5.94 12.43
N THR A 92 -6.14 6.06 11.19
CA THR A 92 -5.40 5.01 10.49
C THR A 92 -3.97 4.90 11.05
N LEU A 93 -3.32 6.04 11.30
CA LEU A 93 -1.99 6.10 11.92
C LEU A 93 -2.00 5.45 13.32
N ASP A 94 -3.00 5.78 14.14
CA ASP A 94 -3.17 5.21 15.48
C ASP A 94 -3.30 3.68 15.44
N ARG A 95 -3.98 3.14 14.42
CA ARG A 95 -4.09 1.68 14.22
C ARG A 95 -2.76 1.04 13.86
N VAL A 96 -1.97 1.66 12.97
CA VAL A 96 -0.63 1.17 12.62
C VAL A 96 0.30 1.20 13.84
N ILE A 97 0.27 2.27 14.63
CA ILE A 97 1.06 2.41 15.86
C ILE A 97 0.65 1.34 16.89
N SER A 98 -0.65 1.14 17.09
CA SER A 98 -1.19 0.13 18.00
C SER A 98 -0.77 -1.28 17.59
N ALA A 99 -0.85 -1.61 16.29
CA ALA A 99 -0.42 -2.89 15.76
C ALA A 99 1.09 -3.13 15.99
N ARG A 100 1.93 -2.10 15.82
CA ARG A 100 3.37 -2.18 16.12
C ARG A 100 3.63 -2.47 17.59
N GLN A 101 2.97 -1.76 18.51
CA GLN A 101 3.13 -1.98 19.94
C GLN A 101 2.70 -3.38 20.39
N MET A 102 1.62 -3.91 19.81
CA MET A 102 1.17 -5.28 20.11
C MET A 102 2.22 -6.32 19.73
N ILE A 103 2.89 -6.16 18.58
CA ILE A 103 3.97 -7.06 18.17
C ILE A 103 5.18 -6.94 19.11
N ASP A 104 5.58 -5.71 19.45
CA ASP A 104 6.72 -5.48 20.36
C ASP A 104 6.48 -6.12 21.75
N ILE A 105 5.25 -6.05 22.28
CA ILE A 105 4.88 -6.69 23.56
C ILE A 105 4.93 -8.21 23.43
N ALA A 106 4.39 -8.78 22.35
CA ALA A 106 4.39 -10.22 22.12
C ALA A 106 5.81 -10.79 21.98
N VAL A 107 6.72 -10.06 21.33
CA VAL A 107 8.13 -10.47 21.20
C VAL A 107 8.84 -10.50 22.55
N ASN A 108 8.57 -9.52 23.42
CA ASN A 108 9.19 -9.45 24.74
C ASN A 108 8.70 -10.55 25.71
N ASP A 109 7.44 -10.99 25.57
CA ASP A 109 6.85 -12.07 26.39
C ASP A 109 7.43 -13.45 26.03
N VAL A 110 7.73 -13.71 24.75
CA VAL A 110 8.31 -14.98 24.28
C VAL A 110 9.78 -15.15 24.69
N THR A 111 10.47 -14.05 25.02
CA THR A 111 11.90 -14.07 25.41
C THR A 111 12.15 -14.09 26.93
N SER A 112 11.11 -14.21 27.75
CA SER A 112 11.21 -14.22 29.23
C SER A 112 11.09 -15.61 29.84
#